data_AF-A0A958IGK6-F1
#
_entry.id   AF-A0A958IGK6-F1
#
_cell.length_a   1.000
_cell.length_b   1.000
_cell.length_c   1.000
_cell.angle_alpha   90.00
_cell.angle_beta   90.00
_cell.angle_gamma   90.00
#
_symmetry.space_group_name_H-M   'P 1'
#
loop_
_entity.id
_entity.type
_entity.pdbx_description
1 polymer ?
#
loop_
_entity_poly.entity_id
_entity_poly.type
_entity_poly.pdbx_seq_one_letter_code
_entity_poly.pdbx_strand_id
1 'polypeptide(L)'
;MSSGYEKKDVSVKGIVGGTLTIVVIIVVFVVLLRDYFLYNVENAVYNEAAAPSQELVEIRQSAEKLISQYGVIDKQNGIYQIPIDRAMELVVEDYNR
;
A
#
# COMPACT_ATOMS: atom_id res chain seq x y z
N MET A 1 35.94 -18.14 58.33
CA MET A 1 34.62 -17.52 58.11
C MET A 1 33.90 -18.35 57.06
N SER A 2 32.89 -19.12 57.48
CA SER A 2 32.21 -20.08 56.61
C SER A 2 31.30 -19.35 55.63
N SER A 3 31.54 -19.58 54.34
CA SER A 3 30.74 -19.07 53.23
C SER A 3 29.41 -19.81 53.21
N GLY A 4 28.40 -19.20 53.81
CA GLY A 4 27.03 -19.69 53.79
C GLY A 4 26.38 -19.35 52.45
N TYR A 5 26.41 -20.30 51.51
CA TYR A 5 25.45 -20.35 50.42
C TYR A 5 24.46 -21.49 50.71
N GLU A 6 23.22 -21.10 50.97
CA GLU A 6 22.10 -22.00 51.18
C GLU A 6 21.78 -22.70 49.84
N LYS A 7 22.01 -24.02 49.79
CA LYS A 7 21.59 -24.88 48.67
C LYS A 7 20.09 -25.13 48.76
N LYS A 8 19.28 -24.09 48.53
CA LYS A 8 17.88 -24.34 48.21
C LYS A 8 17.87 -24.89 46.78
N ASP A 9 18.05 -26.21 46.67
CA ASP A 9 18.03 -26.94 45.41
C ASP A 9 16.76 -26.57 44.66
N VAL A 10 16.91 -25.74 43.62
CA VAL A 10 15.79 -25.33 42.80
C VAL A 10 15.22 -26.61 42.20
N SER A 11 13.94 -26.88 42.44
CA SER A 11 13.31 -28.10 41.98
C SER A 11 13.35 -28.14 40.46
N VAL A 12 14.15 -29.04 39.88
CA VAL A 12 14.33 -29.17 38.42
C VAL A 12 12.98 -29.32 37.70
N LYS A 13 12.02 -30.03 38.31
CA LYS A 13 10.65 -30.16 37.78
C LYS A 13 9.90 -28.82 37.69
N GLY A 14 10.08 -27.95 38.68
CA GLY A 14 9.50 -26.60 38.69
C GLY A 14 10.14 -25.68 37.65
N ILE A 15 11.46 -25.81 37.44
CA ILE A 15 12.15 -25.08 36.36
C ILE A 15 11.61 -25.51 35.01
N VAL A 16 11.58 -26.82 34.74
CA VAL A 16 11.12 -27.35 33.44
C VAL A 16 9.67 -26.95 33.16
N GLY A 17 8.78 -27.03 34.16
CA GLY A 17 7.40 -26.57 34.02
C GLY A 17 7.29 -25.06 33.77
N GLY A 18 8.07 -24.27 34.51
CA GLY A 18 8.13 -22.81 34.33
C GLY A 18 8.63 -22.43 32.94
N THR A 19 9.71 -23.06 32.46
CA THR A 19 10.26 -22.85 31.12
C THR A 19 9.24 -23.20 30.04
N LEU A 20 8.56 -24.34 30.13
CA LEU A 20 7.52 -24.71 29.17
C LEU A 20 6.36 -23.70 29.15
N THR A 21 5.96 -23.21 30.31
CA THR A 21 4.88 -22.23 30.44
C THR A 21 5.27 -20.92 29.76
N ILE A 22 6.49 -20.45 29.97
CA ILE A 22 7.01 -19.23 29.33
C ILE A 22 7.07 -19.40 27.81
N VAL A 23 7.54 -20.55 27.32
CA VAL A 23 7.58 -20.84 25.87
C VAL A 23 6.17 -20.80 25.27
N VAL A 24 5.19 -21.41 25.93
CA VAL A 24 3.79 -21.38 25.47
C VAL A 24 3.26 -19.94 25.42
N ILE A 25 3.53 -19.13 26.45
CA ILE A 25 3.14 -17.72 26.48
C ILE A 25 3.77 -16.96 25.31
N ILE A 26 5.06 -17.17 25.04
CA ILE A 26 5.75 -16.53 23.92
C ILE A 26 5.11 -16.93 22.59
N VAL A 27 4.80 -18.22 22.39
CA VAL A 27 4.15 -18.70 21.17
C VAL A 27 2.78 -18.05 20.99
N VAL A 28 1.97 -17.99 22.05
CA VAL A 28 0.66 -17.33 22.03
C VAL A 28 0.83 -15.84 21.67
N PHE A 29 1.80 -15.17 22.27
CA PHE A 29 2.05 -13.76 22.01
C PHE A 29 2.48 -13.52 20.55
N VAL A 30 3.35 -14.37 19.99
CA VAL A 30 3.75 -14.31 18.58
C VAL A 30 2.55 -14.51 17.64
N VAL A 31 1.65 -15.45 17.95
CA VAL A 31 0.43 -15.66 17.15
C VAL A 31 -0.48 -14.43 17.20
N LEU A 32 -0.72 -13.87 18.39
CA LEU A 32 -1.53 -12.66 18.55
C LEU A 32 -0.93 -11.46 17.80
N LEU A 33 0.39 -11.28 17.88
CA LEU A 33 1.07 -10.25 17.11
C LEU A 33 0.90 -10.48 15.61
N ARG A 34 1.10 -11.70 15.11
CA ARG A 34 0.91 -12.02 13.70
C ARG A 34 -0.50 -11.66 13.24
N ASP A 35 -1.53 -12.05 13.98
CA ASP A 35 -2.92 -11.78 13.61
C ASP A 35 -3.23 -10.29 13.65
N TYR A 36 -2.72 -9.57 14.67
CA TYR A 36 -2.82 -8.12 14.75
C TYR A 36 -2.12 -7.43 13.58
N PHE A 37 -0.91 -7.87 13.22
CA PHE A 37 -0.17 -7.31 12.09
C PHE A 37 -0.86 -7.60 10.76
N LEU A 38 -1.36 -8.81 10.53
CA LEU A 38 -2.10 -9.15 9.31
C LEU A 38 -3.34 -8.28 9.16
N TYR A 39 -4.14 -8.12 10.21
CA TYR A 39 -5.34 -7.29 10.18
C TYR A 39 -5.05 -5.81 9.86
N ASN A 40 -3.94 -5.26 10.38
CA ASN A 40 -3.61 -3.84 10.21
C ASN A 40 -2.81 -3.54 8.93
N VAL A 41 -1.89 -4.44 8.52
CA VAL A 41 -0.98 -4.23 7.37
C VAL A 41 -1.67 -4.54 6.04
N GLU A 42 -2.65 -5.45 6.02
CA GLU A 42 -3.41 -5.75 4.81
C GLU A 42 -3.98 -4.47 4.19
N ASN A 43 -4.63 -3.62 4.99
CA ASN A 43 -5.16 -2.34 4.52
C ASN A 43 -4.08 -1.35 4.06
N ALA A 44 -2.86 -1.42 4.58
CA ALA A 44 -1.77 -0.55 4.15
C ALA A 44 -1.16 -1.02 2.82
N VAL A 45 -0.89 -2.32 2.68
CA VAL A 45 -0.26 -2.90 1.49
C VAL A 45 -1.21 -2.91 0.29
N TYR A 46 -2.51 -3.16 0.48
CA TYR A 46 -3.49 -3.06 -0.61
C TYR A 46 -3.63 -1.63 -1.12
N ASN A 47 -3.57 -0.63 -0.23
CA ASN A 47 -3.67 0.78 -0.65
C ASN A 47 -2.36 1.31 -1.23
N GLU A 48 -1.20 0.83 -0.81
CA GLU A 48 0.10 1.28 -1.33
C GLU A 48 0.45 0.61 -2.68
N ALA A 49 0.06 -0.65 -2.88
CA ALA A 49 0.18 -1.31 -4.19
C ALA A 49 -0.86 -0.83 -5.21
N ALA A 50 -2.02 -0.35 -4.75
CA ALA A 50 -3.07 0.24 -5.60
C ALA A 50 -2.95 1.77 -5.75
N ALA A 51 -2.15 2.44 -4.91
CA ALA A 51 -1.89 3.86 -5.03
C ALA A 51 -1.06 4.09 -6.30
N PRO A 52 -1.59 4.84 -7.29
CA PRO A 52 -0.79 5.20 -8.45
C PRO A 52 0.46 5.96 -7.98
N SER A 53 1.63 5.63 -8.54
CA SER A 53 2.83 6.40 -8.26
C SER A 53 2.58 7.87 -8.58
N GLN A 54 3.23 8.77 -7.85
CA GLN A 54 3.06 10.21 -8.05
C GLN A 54 3.36 10.62 -9.50
N GLU A 55 4.36 10.00 -10.12
CA GLU A 55 4.68 10.15 -11.54
C GLU A 55 3.51 9.75 -12.45
N LEU A 56 2.85 8.61 -12.21
CA LEU A 56 1.68 8.18 -12.98
C LEU A 56 0.50 9.15 -12.83
N VAL A 57 0.30 9.71 -11.63
CA VAL A 57 -0.73 10.72 -11.40
C VAL A 57 -0.45 11.98 -12.21
N GLU A 58 0.78 12.47 -12.21
CA GLU A 58 1.19 13.66 -12.97
C GLU A 58 1.07 13.45 -14.48
N ILE A 59 1.51 12.30 -14.99
CA ILE A 59 1.34 11.91 -16.40
C ILE A 59 -0.16 11.90 -16.75
N ARG A 60 -0.98 11.28 -15.91
CA ARG A 60 -2.43 11.21 -16.17
C ARG A 60 -3.08 12.58 -16.16
N GLN A 61 -2.72 13.45 -15.21
CA GLN A 61 -3.24 14.81 -15.15
C GLN A 61 -2.80 15.67 -16.34
N SER A 62 -1.56 15.51 -16.80
CA SER A 62 -1.09 16.23 -17.99
C SER A 62 -1.78 15.75 -19.27
N ALA A 63 -1.97 14.43 -19.42
CA ALA A 63 -2.73 13.85 -20.53
C ALA A 63 -4.19 14.34 -20.54
N GLU A 64 -4.85 14.34 -19.38
CA GLU A 64 -6.23 14.81 -19.24
C GLU A 64 -6.37 16.28 -19.65
N LYS A 65 -5.43 17.14 -19.22
CA LYS A 65 -5.39 18.54 -19.64
C LYS A 65 -5.21 18.68 -21.14
N LEU A 66 -4.30 17.90 -21.74
CA LEU A 66 -4.05 17.95 -23.18
C LEU A 66 -5.29 17.61 -24.01
N ILE A 67 -6.07 16.60 -23.63
CA ILE A 67 -7.23 16.14 -24.42
C ILE A 67 -8.50 16.96 -24.18
N SER A 68 -8.61 17.64 -23.05
CA SER A 68 -9.83 18.37 -22.65
C SER A 68 -9.85 19.84 -23.08
N GLN A 69 -8.73 20.39 -23.58
CA GLN A 69 -8.60 21.82 -23.89
C GLN A 69 -8.32 22.09 -25.36
N TYR A 70 -8.64 23.32 -25.79
CA TYR A 70 -8.22 23.83 -27.09
C TYR A 70 -6.74 24.18 -27.07
N GLY A 71 -6.07 23.95 -28.20
CA GLY A 71 -4.64 24.19 -28.34
C GLY A 71 -4.26 24.65 -29.75
N VAL A 72 -3.06 25.20 -29.88
CA VAL A 72 -2.46 25.52 -31.18
C VAL A 72 -1.35 24.51 -31.44
N ILE A 73 -1.51 23.67 -32.46
CA ILE A 73 -0.49 22.68 -32.84
C ILE A 73 0.49 23.32 -33.83
N ASP A 74 -0.04 23.96 -34.86
CA ASP A 74 0.78 24.66 -35.85
C ASP A 74 0.05 25.91 -36.35
N LYS A 75 0.50 27.06 -35.85
CA LYS A 75 -0.08 28.36 -36.21
C LYS A 75 0.20 28.75 -37.66
N GLN A 76 1.32 28.30 -38.24
CA GLN A 76 1.70 28.67 -39.61
C GLN A 76 0.81 27.99 -40.64
N ASN A 77 0.49 26.73 -40.39
CA ASN A 77 -0.42 25.93 -41.22
C ASN A 77 -1.89 26.02 -40.78
N GLY A 78 -2.19 26.82 -39.75
CA GLY A 78 -3.56 27.00 -39.24
C GLY A 78 -4.16 25.75 -38.59
N ILE A 79 -3.32 24.86 -38.04
CA ILE A 79 -3.74 23.62 -37.40
C ILE A 79 -3.94 23.86 -35.90
N TYR A 80 -5.20 23.69 -35.47
CA TYR A 80 -5.63 23.85 -34.08
C TYR A 80 -6.11 22.52 -33.51
N GLN A 81 -5.85 22.32 -32.22
CA GLN A 81 -6.37 21.21 -31.45
C GLN A 81 -7.72 21.62 -30.85
N ILE A 82 -8.68 20.69 -30.92
CA ILE A 82 -9.97 20.77 -30.24
C ILE A 82 -10.03 19.73 -29.11
N PRO A 83 -10.86 19.95 -28.07
CA PRO A 83 -11.14 18.95 -27.06
C PRO A 83 -11.66 17.66 -27.68
N ILE A 84 -11.27 16.51 -27.10
CA ILE A 84 -11.61 15.20 -27.64
C ILE A 84 -13.12 14.96 -27.69
N ASP A 85 -13.87 15.45 -26.71
CA ASP A 85 -15.33 15.37 -26.68
C ASP A 85 -15.94 16.07 -27.90
N ARG A 86 -15.43 17.26 -28.23
CA ARG A 86 -15.89 18.00 -29.41
C ARG A 86 -15.50 17.31 -30.71
N ALA A 87 -14.31 16.71 -30.75
CA ALA A 87 -13.89 15.93 -31.91
C ALA A 87 -14.82 14.74 -32.16
N MET A 88 -15.19 14.00 -31.10
CA MET A 88 -16.13 12.88 -31.21
C MET A 88 -17.51 13.33 -31.70
N GLU A 89 -18.04 14.44 -31.17
CA GLU A 89 -19.31 15.02 -31.62
C GLU A 89 -19.29 15.34 -33.12
N LEU A 90 -18.22 16.00 -33.60
CA LEU A 90 -18.07 16.37 -35.00
C LEU A 90 -17.98 15.16 -35.92
N VAL A 91 -17.26 14.11 -35.51
CA VAL A 91 -17.16 12.87 -36.30
C VAL A 91 -18.53 12.19 -36.43
N VAL A 92 -19.33 12.18 -35.37
CA VAL A 92 -20.69 11.63 -35.41
C VAL A 92 -21.62 12.51 -36.25
N GLU A 93 -21.51 13.83 -36.15
CA GLU A 93 -22.27 14.78 -36.97
C GLU A 93 -21.96 14.59 -38.46
N ASP A 94 -20.67 14.49 -38.82
CA ASP A 94 -20.22 14.28 -40.19
C ASP A 94 -20.64 12.92 -40.75
N TYR A 95 -20.67 11.87 -39.91
CA TYR A 95 -21.16 10.55 -40.33
C TYR A 95 -22.67 10.55 -40.65
N ASN A 96 -23.44 11.39 -39.96
CA ASN A 96 -24.90 11.46 -40.11
C ASN A 96 -25.36 12.39 -41.25
N ARG A 97 -24.43 13.06 -41.96
CA ARG A 97 -24.70 13.89 -43.13
C ARG A 97 -24.60 13.12 -44.43
#